data_AF-A0ABD1LNN2-F1
#
_entry.id   AF-A0ABD1LNN2-F1
#
_cell.length_a   1.000
_cell.length_b   1.000
_cell.length_c   1.000
_cell.angle_alpha   90.00
_cell.angle_beta   90.00
_cell.angle_gamma   90.00
#
_symmetry.space_group_name_H-M   'P 1'
#
loop_
_entity.id
_entity.type
_entity.pdbx_description
1 polymer ?
#
loop_
_entity_poly.entity_id
_entity_poly.type
_entity_poly.pdbx_seq_one_letter_code
_entity_poly.pdbx_strand_id
1 'polypeptide(L)'
;MERYSCSKLVIGSADDGNGEEAIFVKGTWFPTHFHLVITDGLAAWLCHPSEEEVKQRASQWDLPLSEYLHLSERYLALQQPLSIYAFDDTGDGHKRLSWTFEKEGMTLLWRWKCTKSPDSRKCNVEILDFLMSSNVNLSDKVVRDNELFEKMKVEAEKCLTQSERIANEKVEFESEIYAKFLGVLNSKKSKLRELRDKLSKQENTEKSPREEDTDKSEGFAEESDYDKSDEDPQKDITSSSKDKDVVANKPSRQKRTRLT
;
A
#
# COMPACT_ATOMS: atom_id res chain seq x y z
N MET A 1 24.54 -6.01 -14.72
CA MET A 1 23.55 -5.32 -15.56
C MET A 1 23.78 -3.83 -15.39
N GLU A 2 23.88 -3.10 -16.49
CA GLU A 2 24.02 -1.64 -16.46
C GLU A 2 22.66 -0.99 -16.23
N ARG A 3 22.63 0.07 -15.42
CA ARG A 3 21.42 0.87 -15.18
C ARG A 3 21.68 2.30 -15.62
N TYR A 4 20.66 2.98 -16.10
CA TYR A 4 20.79 4.34 -16.59
C TYR A 4 19.81 5.25 -15.86
N SER A 5 20.24 6.47 -15.59
CA SER A 5 19.39 7.54 -15.07
C SER A 5 19.66 8.82 -15.82
N CYS A 6 18.67 9.68 -15.94
CA CYS A 6 18.87 11.05 -16.41
C CYS A 6 17.94 11.97 -15.64
N SER A 7 18.48 13.03 -15.06
CA SER A 7 17.71 13.98 -14.26
C SER A 7 18.12 15.42 -14.56
N LYS A 8 17.18 16.34 -14.31
CA LYS A 8 17.47 17.77 -14.19
C LYS A 8 17.77 18.06 -12.73
N LEU A 9 18.91 18.66 -12.44
CA LEU A 9 19.27 19.13 -11.11
C LEU A 9 19.30 20.66 -11.13
N VAL A 10 18.57 21.28 -10.23
CA VAL A 10 18.63 22.72 -9.97
C VAL A 10 19.80 23.00 -9.04
N ILE A 11 20.70 23.88 -9.48
CA ILE A 11 21.87 24.31 -8.73
C ILE A 11 21.51 25.57 -7.96
N GLY A 12 21.81 25.59 -6.66
CA GLY A 12 21.72 26.80 -5.86
C GLY A 12 22.98 27.63 -6.03
N SER A 13 22.93 28.70 -6.82
CA SER A 13 23.98 29.74 -6.78
C SER A 13 23.75 30.59 -5.53
N ALA A 14 24.72 30.61 -4.62
CA ALA A 14 24.60 31.37 -3.37
C ALA A 14 24.74 32.89 -3.55
N ASP A 15 24.95 33.41 -4.77
CA ASP A 15 25.45 34.78 -4.92
C ASP A 15 24.95 35.60 -6.13
N ASP A 16 23.97 35.16 -6.91
CA ASP A 16 23.46 36.02 -7.99
C ASP A 16 21.95 35.92 -8.14
N GLY A 17 21.27 37.06 -8.10
CA GLY A 17 19.83 37.23 -8.36
C GLY A 17 19.42 36.94 -9.82
N ASN A 18 20.14 36.01 -10.48
CA ASN A 18 19.87 35.51 -11.81
C ASN A 18 19.32 34.08 -11.66
N GLY A 19 18.28 33.75 -12.44
CA GLY A 19 17.40 32.60 -12.20
C GLY A 19 18.09 31.25 -11.96
N GLU A 20 17.35 30.33 -11.32
CA GLU A 20 17.75 28.95 -11.03
C GLU A 20 18.54 28.30 -12.18
N GLU A 21 19.86 28.18 -12.02
CA GLU A 21 20.70 27.47 -12.98
C GLU A 21 20.40 25.97 -12.86
N ALA A 22 20.25 25.29 -14.00
CA ALA A 22 19.96 23.87 -14.01
C ALA A 22 20.91 23.13 -14.93
N ILE A 23 21.35 21.96 -14.48
CA ILE A 23 22.13 21.02 -15.26
C ILE A 23 21.34 19.74 -15.47
N PHE A 24 21.66 19.02 -16.54
CA PHE A 24 21.18 17.67 -16.79
C PHE A 24 22.32 16.69 -16.51
N VAL A 25 22.02 15.66 -15.72
CA VAL A 25 22.99 14.61 -15.35
C VAL A 25 22.48 13.28 -15.85
N LYS A 26 23.18 12.69 -16.80
CA LYS A 26 23.00 11.31 -17.24
C LYS A 26 24.00 10.43 -16.51
N GLY A 27 23.51 9.48 -15.73
CA GLY A 27 24.31 8.48 -15.02
C GLY A 27 24.21 7.11 -15.68
N THR A 28 25.35 6.46 -15.86
CA THR A 28 25.48 5.03 -16.18
C THR A 28 26.03 4.33 -14.95
N TRP A 29 25.25 3.43 -14.37
CA TRP A 29 25.54 2.78 -13.09
C TRP A 29 25.94 1.33 -13.32
N PHE A 30 27.16 1.00 -12.92
CA PHE A 30 27.70 -0.35 -12.90
C PHE A 30 27.64 -0.92 -11.48
N PRO A 31 27.83 -2.23 -11.29
CA PRO A 31 27.88 -2.82 -9.96
C PRO A 31 29.04 -2.31 -9.08
N THR A 32 30.10 -1.78 -9.69
CA THR A 32 31.34 -1.40 -8.99
C THR A 32 31.70 0.07 -9.11
N HIS A 33 31.17 0.78 -10.11
CA HIS A 33 31.47 2.18 -10.39
C HIS A 33 30.30 2.84 -11.15
N PHE A 34 30.46 4.10 -11.53
CA PHE A 34 29.49 4.82 -12.34
C PHE A 34 30.19 5.79 -13.28
N HIS A 35 29.52 6.17 -14.35
CA HIS A 35 29.94 7.22 -15.27
C HIS A 35 28.86 8.29 -15.35
N LEU A 36 29.22 9.56 -15.21
CA LEU A 36 28.30 10.69 -15.35
C LEU A 36 28.67 11.53 -16.58
N VAL A 37 27.65 11.91 -17.32
CA VAL A 37 27.70 12.95 -18.35
C VAL A 37 26.80 14.08 -17.89
N ILE A 38 27.36 15.28 -17.75
CA ILE A 38 26.69 16.46 -17.23
C ILE A 38 26.65 17.51 -18.33
N THR A 39 25.54 18.22 -18.50
CA THR A 39 25.41 19.32 -19.46
C THR A 39 24.57 20.46 -18.91
N ASP A 40 24.93 21.70 -19.27
CA ASP A 40 24.12 22.90 -19.08
C ASP A 40 23.35 23.30 -20.37
N GLY A 41 23.45 22.46 -21.41
CA GLY A 41 22.90 22.71 -22.74
C GLY A 41 23.89 23.35 -23.73
N LEU A 42 24.98 23.94 -23.25
CA LEU A 42 26.03 24.56 -24.07
C LEU A 42 27.32 23.73 -24.03
N ALA A 43 27.82 23.48 -22.82
CA ALA A 43 29.00 22.68 -22.55
C ALA A 43 28.62 21.38 -21.85
N ALA A 44 29.48 20.37 -22.00
CA ALA A 44 29.33 19.10 -21.30
C ALA A 44 30.59 18.77 -20.50
N TRP A 45 30.40 18.03 -19.41
CA TRP A 45 31.44 17.52 -18.53
C TRP A 45 31.26 16.02 -18.31
N LEU A 46 32.38 15.34 -18.15
CA LEU A 46 32.46 13.90 -17.94
C LEU A 46 33.03 13.62 -16.55
N CYS A 47 32.43 12.67 -15.86
CA CYS A 47 32.94 12.15 -14.60
C CYS A 47 32.96 10.62 -14.68
N HIS A 48 34.13 10.07 -14.99
CA HIS A 48 34.33 8.63 -15.15
C HIS A 48 35.35 8.14 -14.10
N PRO A 49 34.95 8.06 -12.82
CA PRO A 49 35.84 7.53 -11.79
C PRO A 49 36.15 6.05 -12.03
N SER A 50 37.37 5.65 -11.72
CA SER A 50 37.76 4.23 -11.77
C SER A 50 37.07 3.43 -10.65
N GLU A 51 36.99 2.11 -10.81
CA GLU A 51 36.44 1.23 -9.77
C GLU A 51 37.18 1.39 -8.43
N GLU A 52 38.51 1.54 -8.48
CA GLU A 52 39.34 1.76 -7.30
C GLU A 52 39.04 3.10 -6.64
N GLU A 53 38.84 4.16 -7.42
CA GLU A 53 38.48 5.49 -6.90
C GLU A 53 37.12 5.47 -6.20
N VAL A 54 36.11 4.82 -6.80
CA VAL A 54 34.78 4.68 -6.19
C VAL A 54 34.86 3.85 -4.92
N LYS A 55 35.61 2.74 -4.92
CA LYS A 55 35.80 1.88 -3.75
C LYS A 55 36.54 2.58 -2.62
N GLN A 56 37.60 3.32 -2.94
CA GLN A 56 38.32 4.14 -1.98
C GLN A 56 37.39 5.21 -1.39
N ARG A 57 36.56 5.85 -2.23
CA ARG A 57 35.62 6.86 -1.78
C ARG A 57 34.52 6.27 -0.90
N ALA A 58 33.97 5.11 -1.24
CA ALA A 58 33.02 4.40 -0.37
C ALA A 58 33.63 4.08 1.00
N SER A 59 34.89 3.63 1.02
CA SER A 59 35.63 3.32 2.24
C SER A 59 35.88 4.55 3.12
N GLN A 60 36.14 5.73 2.54
CA GLN A 60 36.29 6.99 3.29
C GLN A 60 35.01 7.42 4.01
N TRP A 61 33.87 6.89 3.60
CA TRP A 61 32.55 7.21 4.14
C TRP A 61 32.00 6.08 5.03
N ASP A 62 32.82 5.06 5.29
CA ASP A 62 32.43 3.84 6.00
C ASP A 62 31.13 3.23 5.44
N LEU A 63 30.99 3.26 4.11
CA LEU A 63 29.84 2.70 3.39
C LEU A 63 30.29 1.49 2.57
N PRO A 64 29.50 0.40 2.53
CA PRO A 64 29.72 -0.66 1.57
C PRO A 64 29.53 -0.11 0.15
N LEU A 65 30.32 -0.63 -0.80
CA LEU A 65 30.35 -0.13 -2.19
C LEU A 65 28.95 -0.11 -2.83
N SER A 66 28.14 -1.14 -2.60
CA SER A 66 26.78 -1.23 -3.11
C SER A 66 25.87 -0.11 -2.59
N GLU A 67 25.96 0.21 -1.30
CA GLU A 67 25.17 1.28 -0.68
C GLU A 67 25.65 2.66 -1.14
N TYR A 68 26.97 2.86 -1.26
CA TYR A 68 27.54 4.09 -1.80
C TYR A 68 27.02 4.38 -3.22
N LEU A 69 27.02 3.36 -4.08
CA LEU A 69 26.51 3.46 -5.45
C LEU A 69 25.00 3.70 -5.48
N HIS A 70 24.24 2.96 -4.68
CA HIS A 70 22.79 3.12 -4.62
C HIS A 70 22.37 4.51 -4.13
N LEU A 71 23.06 5.03 -3.11
CA LEU A 71 22.81 6.36 -2.59
C LEU A 71 23.23 7.43 -3.61
N SER A 72 24.35 7.24 -4.32
CA SER A 72 24.79 8.15 -5.38
C SER A 72 23.75 8.22 -6.50
N GLU A 73 23.25 7.06 -6.92
CA GLU A 73 22.18 6.94 -7.91
C GLU A 73 20.90 7.61 -7.44
N ARG A 74 20.46 7.36 -6.21
CA ARG A 74 19.22 7.96 -5.68
C ARG A 74 19.25 9.49 -5.74
N TYR A 75 20.38 10.10 -5.36
CA TYR A 75 20.50 11.56 -5.33
C TYR A 75 20.74 12.20 -6.69
N LEU A 76 21.32 11.47 -7.65
CA LEU A 76 21.58 11.99 -9.00
C LEU A 76 20.53 11.59 -10.03
N ALA A 77 19.75 10.53 -9.80
CA ALA A 77 18.66 10.11 -10.66
C ALA A 77 17.39 10.94 -10.44
N LEU A 78 17.24 11.54 -9.25
CA LEU A 78 16.14 12.44 -8.93
C LEU A 78 16.60 13.45 -7.88
N GLN A 79 16.35 14.74 -8.14
CA GLN A 79 16.66 15.80 -7.20
C GLN A 79 15.93 15.57 -5.86
N GLN A 80 16.69 15.52 -4.76
CA GLN A 80 16.12 15.33 -3.42
C GLN A 80 15.72 16.69 -2.82
N PRO A 81 14.51 16.83 -2.23
CA PRO A 81 14.02 18.12 -1.72
C PRO A 81 14.87 18.81 -0.65
N LEU A 82 15.63 18.05 0.14
CA LEU A 82 16.48 18.56 1.23
C LEU A 82 17.97 18.63 0.86
N SER A 83 18.32 18.22 -0.37
CA SER A 83 19.69 18.24 -0.86
C SER A 83 19.98 19.54 -1.59
N ILE A 84 21.10 20.16 -1.27
CA ILE A 84 21.64 21.32 -1.97
C ILE A 84 22.64 20.81 -2.99
N TYR A 85 22.41 21.12 -4.27
CA TYR A 85 23.29 20.76 -5.38
C TYR A 85 24.11 21.97 -5.82
N ALA A 86 25.40 21.76 -6.06
CA ALA A 86 26.32 22.78 -6.53
C ALA A 86 27.22 22.23 -7.65
N PHE A 87 27.55 23.09 -8.61
CA PHE A 87 28.37 22.75 -9.77
C PHE A 87 29.39 23.86 -10.08
N ASP A 88 30.38 23.95 -9.20
CA ASP A 88 31.33 25.06 -9.18
C ASP A 88 32.53 24.81 -10.10
N ASP A 89 33.13 25.89 -10.62
CA ASP A 89 34.45 25.84 -11.26
C ASP A 89 35.54 25.61 -10.20
N THR A 90 36.47 24.70 -10.48
CA THR A 90 37.60 24.41 -9.59
C THR A 90 38.86 25.22 -9.90
N GLY A 91 38.82 26.12 -10.88
CA GLY A 91 39.90 27.03 -11.26
C GLY A 91 41.01 26.40 -12.10
N ASP A 92 40.98 25.07 -12.26
CA ASP A 92 41.90 24.27 -13.07
C ASP A 92 41.26 23.81 -14.40
N GLY A 93 40.18 24.47 -14.83
CA GLY A 93 39.42 24.11 -16.04
C GLY A 93 38.49 22.92 -15.87
N HIS A 94 38.38 22.39 -14.64
CA HIS A 94 37.43 21.36 -14.26
C HIS A 94 36.23 21.97 -13.53
N LYS A 95 35.13 21.23 -13.49
CA LYS A 95 33.99 21.56 -12.62
C LYS A 95 33.85 20.50 -11.54
N ARG A 96 33.25 20.88 -10.41
CA ARG A 96 33.01 19.98 -9.28
C ARG A 96 31.51 19.87 -9.04
N LEU A 97 30.98 18.67 -9.31
CA LEU A 97 29.62 18.32 -8.91
C LEU A 97 29.62 17.99 -7.42
N SER A 98 28.73 18.62 -6.67
CA SER A 98 28.55 18.33 -5.27
C SER A 98 27.10 18.39 -4.83
N TRP A 99 26.76 17.56 -3.84
CA TRP A 99 25.42 17.54 -3.28
C TRP A 99 25.43 17.12 -1.82
N THR A 100 24.52 17.69 -1.03
CA THR A 100 24.39 17.36 0.39
C THR A 100 23.47 16.18 0.63
N PHE A 101 23.75 15.41 1.68
CA PHE A 101 22.80 14.42 2.19
C PHE A 101 22.90 14.32 3.70
N GLU A 102 21.80 13.92 4.33
CA GLU A 102 21.76 13.71 5.77
C GLU A 102 21.97 12.24 6.12
N LYS A 103 22.87 11.97 7.06
CA LYS A 103 23.07 10.66 7.68
C LYS A 103 23.25 10.85 9.18
N GLU A 104 22.43 10.18 9.98
CA GLU A 104 22.52 10.19 11.46
C GLU A 104 22.53 11.61 12.08
N GLY A 105 21.81 12.55 11.47
CA GLY A 105 21.75 13.95 11.94
C GLY A 105 22.95 14.81 11.53
N MET A 106 23.87 14.28 10.71
CA MET A 106 24.96 15.03 10.09
C MET A 106 24.67 15.28 8.61
N THR A 107 24.82 16.54 8.18
CA THR A 107 24.82 16.88 6.76
C THR A 107 26.22 16.65 6.20
N LEU A 108 26.32 15.75 5.23
CA LEU A 108 27.56 15.44 4.56
C LEU A 108 27.51 15.91 3.11
N LEU A 109 28.66 16.20 2.52
CA LEU A 109 28.77 16.77 1.18
C LEU A 109 29.56 15.83 0.27
N TRP A 110 28.86 15.24 -0.70
CA TRP A 110 29.50 14.49 -1.77
C TRP A 110 30.09 15.42 -2.82
N ARG A 111 31.24 15.03 -3.36
CA ARG A 111 32.02 15.83 -4.31
C ARG A 111 32.72 14.93 -5.32
N TRP A 112 32.50 15.21 -6.59
CA TRP A 112 33.18 14.56 -7.71
C TRP A 112 33.71 15.60 -8.68
N LYS A 113 34.95 15.38 -9.13
CA LYS A 113 35.60 16.22 -10.14
C LYS A 113 35.15 15.78 -11.53
N CYS A 114 34.78 16.74 -12.36
CA CYS A 114 34.27 16.53 -13.71
C CYS A 114 35.19 17.27 -14.70
N THR A 115 35.60 16.56 -15.75
CA THR A 115 36.46 17.11 -16.80
C THR A 115 35.61 17.65 -17.94
N LYS A 116 36.01 18.75 -18.56
CA LYS A 116 35.27 19.29 -19.72
C LYS A 116 35.36 18.30 -20.88
N SER A 117 34.22 18.01 -21.50
CA SER A 117 34.14 17.13 -22.66
C SER A 117 34.83 17.79 -23.87
N PRO A 118 35.65 17.04 -24.64
CA PRO A 118 36.22 17.54 -25.89
C PRO A 118 35.15 17.80 -26.96
N ASP A 119 34.00 17.10 -26.88
CA ASP A 119 32.87 17.25 -27.79
C ASP A 119 31.57 17.40 -27.00
N SER A 120 31.27 18.64 -26.61
CA SER A 120 30.05 18.96 -25.87
C SER A 120 28.79 18.73 -26.71
N ARG A 121 28.87 18.93 -28.03
CA ARG A 121 27.72 18.72 -28.94
C ARG A 121 27.30 17.26 -28.93
N LYS A 122 28.25 16.34 -29.07
CA LYS A 122 27.98 14.91 -29.03
C LYS A 122 27.36 14.47 -27.70
N CYS A 123 27.92 14.91 -26.57
CA CYS A 123 27.34 14.60 -25.26
C CYS A 123 25.90 15.11 -25.10
N ASN A 124 25.60 16.32 -25.59
CA ASN A 124 24.25 16.88 -25.53
C ASN A 124 23.27 16.08 -26.38
N VAL A 125 23.66 15.68 -27.59
CA VAL A 125 22.86 14.81 -28.47
C VAL A 125 22.61 13.46 -27.79
N GLU A 126 23.63 12.84 -27.19
CA GLU A 126 23.48 11.55 -26.50
C GLU A 126 22.55 11.61 -25.28
N ILE A 127 22.50 12.74 -24.58
CA ILE A 127 21.55 12.95 -23.47
C ILE A 127 20.13 13.14 -24.02
N LEU A 128 19.96 13.96 -25.06
CA LEU A 128 18.66 14.18 -25.69
C LEU A 128 18.09 12.89 -26.31
N ASP A 129 18.90 12.14 -27.06
CA ASP A 129 18.51 10.85 -27.64
C ASP A 129 18.08 9.85 -26.57
N PHE A 130 18.81 9.80 -25.44
CA PHE A 130 18.44 8.97 -24.30
C PHE A 130 17.09 9.39 -23.70
N LEU A 131 16.87 10.70 -23.49
CA LEU A 131 15.62 11.22 -22.95
C LEU A 131 14.44 10.95 -23.88
N MET A 132 14.61 11.19 -25.18
CA MET A 132 13.58 10.94 -26.19
C MET A 132 13.24 9.45 -26.29
N SER A 133 14.24 8.58 -26.36
CA SER A 133 14.04 7.12 -26.41
C SER A 133 13.35 6.61 -25.14
N SER A 134 13.76 7.11 -23.98
CA SER A 134 13.14 6.74 -22.69
C SER A 134 11.70 7.22 -22.61
N ASN A 135 11.39 8.42 -23.13
CA ASN A 135 10.04 8.96 -23.17
C ASN A 135 9.11 8.14 -24.07
N VAL A 136 9.57 7.75 -25.26
CA VAL A 136 8.82 6.86 -26.17
C VAL A 136 8.53 5.53 -25.48
N ASN A 137 9.56 4.88 -24.92
CA ASN A 137 9.42 3.60 -24.24
C ASN A 137 8.47 3.67 -23.02
N LEU A 138 8.55 4.76 -22.24
CA LEU A 138 7.67 4.97 -21.10
C LEU A 138 6.22 5.19 -21.56
N SER A 139 6.02 5.97 -22.61
CA SER A 139 4.68 6.21 -23.19
C SER A 139 4.06 4.90 -23.69
N ASP A 140 4.81 4.08 -24.42
CA ASP A 140 4.37 2.76 -24.89
C ASP A 140 4.05 1.81 -23.74
N LYS A 141 4.83 1.86 -22.65
CA LYS A 141 4.54 1.07 -21.45
C LYS A 141 3.26 1.54 -20.77
N VAL A 142 3.07 2.85 -20.61
CA VAL A 142 1.86 3.41 -20.00
C VAL A 142 0.61 3.01 -20.79
N VAL A 143 0.64 3.10 -22.12
CA VAL A 143 -0.49 2.67 -22.96
C VAL A 143 -0.80 1.19 -22.76
N ARG A 144 0.21 0.31 -22.83
CA ARG A 144 0.03 -1.14 -22.63
C ARG A 144 -0.49 -1.48 -21.23
N ASP A 145 0.10 -0.89 -20.20
CA ASP A 145 -0.31 -1.13 -18.81
C ASP A 145 -1.75 -0.65 -18.59
N ASN A 146 -2.15 0.46 -19.20
CA ASN A 146 -3.53 0.96 -19.14
C ASN A 146 -4.54 0.04 -19.86
N GLU A 147 -4.19 -0.50 -21.02
CA GLU A 147 -5.03 -1.49 -21.72
C GLU A 147 -5.21 -2.77 -20.90
N LEU A 148 -4.15 -3.25 -20.24
CA LEU A 148 -4.21 -4.41 -19.35
C LEU A 148 -5.05 -4.12 -18.11
N PHE A 149 -4.91 -2.92 -17.53
CA PHE A 149 -5.71 -2.48 -16.40
C PHE A 149 -7.21 -2.44 -16.74
N GLU A 150 -7.60 -1.87 -17.88
CA GLU A 150 -9.01 -1.83 -18.30
C GLU A 150 -9.57 -3.23 -18.56
N LYS A 151 -8.80 -4.13 -19.18
CA LYS A 151 -9.19 -5.54 -19.35
C LYS A 151 -9.44 -6.23 -18.01
N MET A 152 -8.52 -6.05 -17.07
CA MET A 152 -8.62 -6.63 -15.73
C MET A 152 -9.82 -6.08 -14.95
N LYS A 153 -10.11 -4.78 -15.11
CA LYS A 153 -11.28 -4.15 -14.50
C LYS A 153 -12.59 -4.75 -15.03
N VAL A 154 -12.71 -4.93 -16.34
CA VAL A 154 -13.88 -5.58 -16.96
C VAL A 154 -14.05 -7.03 -16.48
N GLU A 155 -12.95 -7.77 -16.35
CA GLU A 155 -12.98 -9.13 -15.81
C GLU A 155 -13.42 -9.16 -14.34
N ALA A 156 -12.93 -8.23 -13.51
CA ALA A 156 -13.34 -8.10 -12.12
C ALA A 156 -14.83 -7.78 -11.97
N GLU A 157 -15.37 -6.87 -12.79
CA GLU A 157 -16.80 -6.55 -12.83
C GLU A 157 -17.66 -7.76 -13.25
N LYS A 158 -17.18 -8.56 -14.21
CA LYS A 158 -17.84 -9.81 -14.61
C LYS A 158 -17.84 -10.84 -13.48
N CYS A 159 -16.72 -10.99 -12.76
CA CYS A 159 -16.64 -11.87 -11.61
C CYS A 159 -17.57 -11.43 -10.47
N LEU A 160 -17.66 -10.12 -10.23
CA LEU A 160 -18.56 -9.55 -9.21
C LEU A 160 -20.03 -9.86 -9.53
N THR A 161 -20.47 -9.55 -10.76
CA THR A 161 -21.86 -9.81 -11.19
C THR A 161 -22.20 -11.30 -11.16
N GLN A 162 -21.26 -12.18 -11.53
CA GLN A 162 -21.44 -13.62 -11.41
C GLN A 162 -21.55 -14.08 -9.94
N SER A 163 -20.72 -13.51 -9.05
CA SER A 163 -20.73 -13.82 -7.61
C SER A 163 -22.06 -13.42 -6.97
N GLU A 164 -22.56 -12.22 -7.27
CA GLU A 164 -23.85 -11.74 -6.77
C GLU A 164 -25.00 -12.64 -7.24
N ARG A 165 -24.99 -13.05 -8.51
CA ARG A 165 -25.99 -13.97 -9.04
C ARG A 165 -25.97 -15.31 -8.31
N ILE A 166 -24.79 -15.91 -8.13
CA ILE A 166 -24.65 -17.20 -7.43
C ILE A 166 -25.07 -17.07 -5.96
N ALA A 167 -24.79 -15.95 -5.31
CA ALA A 167 -25.23 -15.70 -3.94
C ALA A 167 -26.77 -15.66 -3.84
N ASN A 168 -27.44 -15.01 -4.78
CA ASN A 168 -28.91 -14.99 -4.82
C ASN A 168 -29.49 -16.38 -5.10
N GLU A 169 -28.97 -17.08 -6.10
CA GLU A 169 -29.40 -18.46 -6.43
C GLU A 169 -29.21 -19.41 -5.24
N LYS A 170 -28.13 -19.24 -4.46
CA LYS A 170 -27.89 -20.00 -3.22
C LYS A 170 -28.97 -19.74 -2.17
N VAL A 171 -29.33 -18.49 -1.93
CA VAL A 171 -30.37 -18.12 -0.94
C VAL A 171 -31.74 -18.68 -1.36
N GLU A 172 -32.09 -18.56 -2.64
CA GLU A 172 -33.33 -19.13 -3.18
C GLU A 172 -33.36 -20.64 -3.01
N PHE A 173 -32.29 -21.33 -3.40
CA PHE A 173 -32.16 -22.78 -3.25
C PHE A 173 -32.26 -23.24 -1.79
N GLU A 174 -31.57 -22.55 -0.87
CA GLU A 174 -31.64 -22.84 0.56
C GLU A 174 -33.09 -22.70 1.05
N SER A 175 -33.79 -21.63 0.68
CA SER A 175 -35.18 -21.41 1.09
C SER A 175 -36.13 -22.53 0.62
N GLU A 176 -35.97 -23.00 -0.62
CA GLU A 176 -36.78 -24.08 -1.18
C GLU A 176 -36.54 -25.41 -0.48
N ILE A 177 -35.28 -25.72 -0.18
CA ILE A 177 -34.90 -26.95 0.51
C ILE A 177 -35.40 -26.94 1.96
N TYR A 178 -35.25 -25.82 2.67
CA TYR A 178 -35.79 -25.66 4.02
C TYR A 178 -37.31 -25.84 4.04
N ALA A 179 -38.04 -25.26 3.08
CA ALA A 179 -39.48 -25.42 2.97
C ALA A 179 -39.89 -26.88 2.74
N LYS A 180 -39.20 -27.60 1.84
CA LYS A 180 -39.42 -29.04 1.60
C LYS A 180 -39.17 -29.86 2.86
N PHE A 181 -38.08 -29.57 3.56
CA PHE A 181 -37.72 -30.27 4.81
C PHE A 181 -38.77 -30.05 5.90
N LEU A 182 -39.22 -28.81 6.09
CA LEU A 182 -40.32 -28.46 6.99
C LEU A 182 -41.60 -29.23 6.64
N GLY A 183 -41.94 -29.35 5.35
CA GLY A 183 -43.07 -30.15 4.87
C GLY A 183 -42.98 -31.62 5.29
N VAL A 184 -41.82 -32.26 5.11
CA VAL A 184 -41.57 -33.64 5.54
C VAL A 184 -41.67 -33.78 7.06
N LEU A 185 -41.08 -32.85 7.80
CA LEU A 185 -41.05 -32.87 9.26
C LEU A 185 -42.46 -32.69 9.86
N ASN A 186 -43.26 -31.80 9.27
CA ASN A 186 -44.66 -31.61 9.63
C ASN A 186 -45.52 -32.84 9.32
N SER A 187 -45.34 -33.46 8.14
CA SER A 187 -46.01 -34.71 7.78
C SER A 187 -45.68 -35.83 8.77
N LYS A 188 -44.40 -36.00 9.14
CA LYS A 188 -43.97 -36.95 10.17
C LYS A 188 -44.58 -36.63 11.55
N LYS A 189 -44.58 -35.36 11.98
CA LYS A 189 -45.22 -34.90 13.23
C LYS A 189 -46.72 -35.16 13.24
N SER A 190 -47.41 -34.99 12.11
CA SER A 190 -48.84 -35.30 11.98
C SER A 190 -49.09 -36.79 12.11
N LYS A 191 -48.28 -37.61 11.43
CA LYS A 191 -48.41 -39.07 11.50
C LYS A 191 -48.16 -39.62 12.91
N LEU A 192 -47.17 -39.09 13.62
CA LEU A 192 -46.92 -39.46 15.02
C LEU A 192 -48.09 -39.10 15.93
N ARG A 193 -48.73 -37.95 15.72
CA ARG A 193 -49.94 -37.55 16.46
C ARG A 193 -51.11 -38.51 16.18
N GLU A 194 -51.39 -38.80 14.90
CA GLU A 194 -52.42 -39.78 14.53
C GLU A 194 -52.19 -41.16 15.16
N LEU A 195 -50.95 -41.65 15.16
CA LEU A 195 -50.61 -42.94 15.74
C LEU A 195 -50.78 -42.95 17.26
N ARG A 196 -50.38 -41.87 17.96
CA ARG A 196 -50.63 -41.70 19.39
C ARG A 196 -52.12 -41.66 19.72
N ASP A 197 -52.91 -40.94 18.93
CA ASP A 197 -54.37 -40.85 19.12
C ASP A 197 -55.08 -42.18 18.89
N LYS A 198 -54.57 -43.02 17.98
CA LYS A 198 -55.10 -44.38 17.77
C LYS A 198 -54.76 -45.30 18.94
N LEU A 199 -53.53 -45.23 19.45
CA LEU A 199 -53.10 -45.99 20.62
C LEU A 199 -53.90 -45.62 21.87
N SER A 200 -54.09 -44.33 22.15
CA SER A 200 -54.88 -43.88 23.31
C SER A 200 -56.35 -44.28 23.22
N LYS A 201 -56.95 -44.26 22.02
CA LYS A 201 -58.31 -44.77 21.80
C LYS A 201 -58.41 -46.28 22.01
N GLN A 202 -57.41 -47.05 21.59
CA GLN A 202 -57.37 -48.49 21.80
C GLN A 202 -57.19 -48.85 23.29
N GLU A 203 -56.34 -48.12 24.00
CA GLU A 203 -56.14 -48.25 25.45
C GLU A 203 -57.42 -47.90 26.25
N ASN A 204 -58.17 -46.88 25.82
CA ASN A 204 -59.49 -46.55 26.39
C ASN A 204 -60.61 -47.54 26.01
N THR A 205 -60.41 -48.39 25.01
CA THR A 205 -61.38 -49.44 24.65
C THR A 205 -61.11 -50.74 25.42
N GLU A 206 -59.90 -50.91 25.97
CA GLU A 206 -59.49 -52.10 26.73
C GLU A 206 -59.60 -51.97 28.26
N LYS A 207 -60.00 -50.81 28.81
CA LYS A 207 -60.24 -50.69 30.26
C LYS A 207 -61.49 -49.93 30.64
N SER A 208 -62.44 -50.67 31.22
CA SER A 208 -63.17 -50.33 32.45
C SER A 208 -64.06 -51.51 32.93
N PRO A 209 -64.35 -51.76 34.23
CA PRO A 209 -63.90 -51.04 35.44
C PRO A 209 -63.43 -51.94 36.62
N ARG A 210 -62.61 -51.36 37.51
CA ARG A 210 -62.63 -51.49 38.99
C ARG A 210 -61.45 -50.70 39.57
N GLU A 211 -61.50 -50.00 40.70
CA GLU A 211 -62.50 -49.58 41.68
C GLU A 211 -61.77 -48.50 42.53
N GLU A 212 -62.52 -47.55 43.10
CA GLU A 212 -62.27 -46.66 44.26
C GLU A 212 -60.87 -46.27 44.77
N ASP A 213 -60.71 -44.93 44.86
CA ASP A 213 -60.38 -44.15 46.08
C ASP A 213 -59.00 -44.30 46.75
N THR A 214 -58.20 -43.22 46.76
CA THR A 214 -57.73 -42.54 48.00
C THR A 214 -56.76 -41.39 47.71
N ASP A 215 -57.15 -40.24 48.22
CA ASP A 215 -56.39 -39.14 48.83
C ASP A 215 -54.85 -39.33 48.98
N LYS A 216 -54.06 -38.40 48.41
CA LYS A 216 -52.93 -37.75 49.13
C LYS A 216 -52.26 -36.61 48.35
N SER A 217 -52.22 -35.50 49.07
CA SER A 217 -51.46 -34.26 48.88
C SER A 217 -49.95 -34.46 48.67
N GLU A 218 -49.34 -33.49 47.97
CA GLU A 218 -47.95 -32.97 47.98
C GLU A 218 -47.56 -32.64 46.52
N GLY A 219 -47.38 -31.40 46.05
CA GLY A 219 -46.94 -30.18 46.71
C GLY A 219 -45.42 -30.03 46.58
N PHE A 220 -44.89 -29.75 45.38
CA PHE A 220 -43.54 -29.16 45.16
C PHE A 220 -43.44 -28.75 43.67
N ALA A 221 -43.61 -27.47 43.34
CA ALA A 221 -42.61 -26.40 43.30
C ALA A 221 -41.67 -26.45 42.07
N GLU A 222 -41.79 -25.35 41.34
CA GLU A 222 -41.12 -24.89 40.13
C GLU A 222 -39.63 -24.61 40.35
N GLU A 223 -38.77 -25.11 39.45
CA GLU A 223 -37.41 -24.59 39.19
C GLU A 223 -37.05 -25.02 37.75
N SER A 224 -37.39 -24.21 36.76
CA SER A 224 -36.53 -23.20 36.11
C SER A 224 -35.19 -23.75 35.63
N ASP A 225 -35.01 -23.72 34.30
CA ASP A 225 -34.04 -22.85 33.62
C ASP A 225 -33.35 -23.59 32.46
N TYR A 226 -33.81 -23.34 31.23
CA TYR A 226 -32.94 -23.40 30.05
C TYR A 226 -33.34 -22.27 29.10
N ASP A 227 -32.52 -21.24 29.22
CA ASP A 227 -32.51 -19.97 28.53
C ASP A 227 -32.55 -20.10 26.99
N LYS A 228 -33.15 -19.08 26.42
CA LYS A 228 -33.55 -18.90 25.03
C LYS A 228 -32.57 -17.91 24.41
N SER A 229 -31.76 -18.32 23.43
CA SER A 229 -31.25 -17.35 22.44
C SER A 229 -30.67 -18.04 21.20
N ASP A 230 -31.50 -18.17 20.17
CA ASP A 230 -31.04 -18.10 18.78
C ASP A 230 -30.97 -16.61 18.40
N GLU A 231 -29.80 -16.10 18.01
CA GLU A 231 -29.72 -14.99 17.05
C GLU A 231 -28.61 -15.25 16.02
N ASP A 232 -29.01 -15.00 14.77
CA ASP A 232 -28.29 -15.12 13.50
C ASP A 232 -26.91 -14.43 13.45
N PRO A 233 -25.94 -15.00 12.71
CA PRO A 233 -24.77 -14.27 12.25
C PRO A 233 -24.91 -13.91 10.77
N GLN A 234 -25.31 -12.68 10.42
CA GLN A 234 -24.87 -12.02 9.18
C GLN A 234 -25.43 -10.59 8.99
N LYS A 235 -24.54 -9.59 9.12
CA LYS A 235 -24.46 -8.28 8.41
C LYS A 235 -23.10 -7.67 8.77
N ASP A 236 -22.39 -6.92 7.95
CA ASP A 236 -22.24 -6.83 6.51
C ASP A 236 -20.88 -6.12 6.29
N ILE A 237 -20.43 -6.18 5.07
CA ILE A 237 -19.20 -5.70 4.46
C ILE A 237 -19.01 -4.17 4.58
N THR A 238 -17.74 -3.74 4.76
CA THR A 238 -17.09 -2.50 4.23
C THR A 238 -17.68 -1.11 4.51
N SER A 239 -16.84 -0.20 5.05
CA SER A 239 -16.18 0.88 4.28
C SER A 239 -15.56 1.97 5.17
N SER A 240 -14.74 2.78 4.53
CA SER A 240 -13.64 3.61 5.05
C SER A 240 -14.03 5.07 5.35
N SER A 241 -13.28 5.67 6.29
CA SER A 241 -12.90 7.10 6.42
C SER A 241 -13.95 8.18 6.73
N LYS A 242 -13.82 8.83 7.90
CA LYS A 242 -13.21 10.18 8.05
C LYS A 242 -13.26 10.70 9.48
N ASP A 243 -12.20 11.44 9.82
CA ASP A 243 -11.98 12.23 11.03
C ASP A 243 -13.16 13.10 11.47
N LYS A 244 -13.38 13.23 12.79
CA LYS A 244 -13.04 14.44 13.58
C LYS A 244 -13.69 14.46 14.98
N ASP A 245 -12.85 14.91 15.91
CA ASP A 245 -13.11 15.71 17.10
C ASP A 245 -13.59 15.10 18.43
N VAL A 246 -12.65 15.17 19.40
CA VAL A 246 -12.75 15.85 20.71
C VAL A 246 -13.89 15.44 21.66
N VAL A 247 -13.54 14.93 22.86
CA VAL A 247 -14.00 15.42 24.20
C VAL A 247 -12.98 14.92 25.25
N ALA A 248 -12.11 15.81 25.74
CA ALA A 248 -12.19 16.52 27.02
C ALA A 248 -11.94 15.67 28.28
N ASN A 249 -10.87 16.03 29.00
CA ASN A 249 -10.81 15.85 30.45
C ASN A 249 -10.57 17.22 31.12
N LYS A 250 -11.25 17.39 32.25
CA LYS A 250 -11.74 18.61 32.90
C LYS A 250 -10.68 19.44 33.66
N PRO A 251 -11.05 20.68 34.09
CA PRO A 251 -10.14 21.73 34.51
C PRO A 251 -9.83 21.73 36.02
N SER A 252 -8.71 22.34 36.39
CA SER A 252 -8.48 22.83 37.76
C SER A 252 -7.97 24.27 37.75
N ARG A 253 -8.38 24.99 38.79
CA ARG A 253 -8.65 26.42 38.91
C ARG A 253 -7.42 27.26 39.27
N GLN A 254 -7.34 28.42 38.62
CA GLN A 254 -7.05 29.78 39.16
C GLN A 254 -5.99 29.96 40.26
N LYS A 255 -5.02 30.85 39.95
CA LYS A 255 -4.92 32.16 40.64
C LYS A 255 -4.19 33.19 39.77
N ARG A 256 -4.80 34.36 39.67
CA ARG A 256 -4.36 35.55 38.94
C ARG A 256 -4.08 36.64 39.97
N THR A 257 -2.93 37.28 39.88
CA THR A 257 -2.59 38.60 40.44
C THR A 257 -1.22 38.95 39.85
N ARG A 258 -0.86 40.17 39.47
CA ARG A 258 -1.51 41.45 39.13
C ARG A 258 -0.35 42.31 38.60
N LEU A 259 -0.66 43.29 37.74
CA LEU A 259 0.09 44.53 37.42
C LEU A 259 1.59 44.61 37.78
N THR A 260 2.43 44.95 36.79
CA THR A 260 2.77 46.34 36.38
C THR A 260 3.39 46.30 34.99
#